data_AF-A0A538NKE2-F1
#
_entry.id   AF-A0A538NKE2-F1
#
_cell.length_a   1.000
_cell.length_b   1.000
_cell.length_c   1.000
_cell.angle_alpha   90.00
_cell.angle_beta   90.00
_cell.angle_gamma   90.00
#
_symmetry.space_group_name_H-M   'P 1'
#
loop_
_entity.id
_entity.type
_entity.pdbx_description
1 polymer ?
#
loop_
_entity_poly.entity_id
_entity_poly.type
_entity_poly.pdbx_seq_one_letter_code
_entity_poly.pdbx_strand_id
1 'polypeptide(L)'
;MSEAELDKAKNRFLTGKLMERETNNGKASALGEAAVIYRDPNHINTDLAKYRAVTVSQIKDVLNKYITGKKKVLIEYLPDAKREAAKPQEAEKP
;
A
#
# COMPACT_ATOMS: atom_id res chain seq x y z
N MET A 1 -3.55 -14.06 7.62
CA MET A 1 -4.49 -12.93 7.66
C MET A 1 -5.89 -13.47 7.90
N SER A 2 -6.50 -13.11 9.02
CA SER A 2 -7.87 -13.48 9.38
C SER A 2 -8.89 -12.45 8.88
N GLU A 3 -10.18 -12.78 8.91
CA GLU A 3 -11.25 -11.84 8.60
C GLU A 3 -11.27 -10.67 9.59
N ALA A 4 -11.08 -10.93 10.89
CA ALA A 4 -11.03 -9.90 11.92
C ALA A 4 -9.87 -8.90 11.69
N GLU A 5 -8.71 -9.37 11.21
CA GLU A 5 -7.60 -8.48 10.83
C GLU A 5 -7.94 -7.62 9.61
N LEU A 6 -8.63 -8.19 8.61
CA LEU A 6 -9.09 -7.45 7.44
C LEU A 6 -10.07 -6.35 7.82
N ASP A 7 -11.05 -6.67 8.67
CA ASP A 7 -12.06 -5.70 9.09
C ASP A 7 -11.45 -4.57 9.90
N LYS A 8 -10.49 -4.89 10.79
CA LYS A 8 -9.71 -3.88 11.51
C LYS A 8 -8.94 -2.96 10.55
N ALA A 9 -8.30 -3.53 9.53
CA ALA A 9 -7.58 -2.76 8.52
C ALA A 9 -8.51 -1.84 7.72
N LYS A 10 -9.67 -2.35 7.27
CA LYS A 10 -10.70 -1.58 6.57
C LYS A 10 -11.21 -0.42 7.42
N ASN A 11 -11.48 -0.65 8.70
CA ASN A 11 -11.95 0.39 9.61
C ASN A 11 -10.91 1.49 9.80
N ARG A 12 -9.63 1.13 10.00
CA ARG A 12 -8.54 2.11 10.09
C ARG A 12 -8.38 2.93 8.82
N PHE A 13 -8.44 2.29 7.66
CA PHE A 13 -8.38 2.97 6.38
C PHE A 13 -9.55 3.97 6.22
N LEU A 14 -10.77 3.55 6.56
CA LEU A 14 -11.96 4.40 6.47
C LEU A 14 -11.86 5.61 7.40
N THR A 15 -11.43 5.43 8.65
CA THR A 15 -11.19 6.55 9.57
C THR A 15 -10.14 7.51 9.02
N GLY A 16 -9.05 7.01 8.42
CA GLY A 16 -8.04 7.86 7.79
C GLY A 16 -8.62 8.71 6.65
N LYS A 17 -9.45 8.10 5.79
CA LYS A 17 -10.13 8.82 4.69
C LYS A 17 -11.16 9.82 5.18
N LEU A 18 -11.84 9.54 6.28
CA LEU A 18 -12.73 10.51 6.92
C LEU A 18 -11.95 11.74 7.39
N MET A 19 -10.89 11.54 8.18
CA MET A 19 -10.06 12.61 8.73
C MET A 19 -9.42 13.46 7.62
N GLU A 20 -8.95 12.83 6.54
CA GLU A 20 -8.44 13.54 5.35
C GLU A 20 -9.51 14.48 4.77
N ARG A 21 -10.74 13.97 4.61
CA ARG A 21 -11.86 14.70 4.01
C ARG A 21 -12.62 15.62 4.98
N GLU A 22 -12.24 15.72 6.25
CA GLU A 22 -12.86 16.69 7.18
C GLU A 22 -12.44 18.13 6.85
N THR A 23 -11.23 18.30 6.31
CA THR A 23 -10.67 19.63 5.98
C THR A 23 -11.07 20.08 4.57
N ASN A 24 -11.18 21.40 4.36
CA ASN A 24 -11.43 21.96 3.03
C ASN A 24 -10.33 21.56 2.03
N ASN A 25 -9.07 21.58 2.46
CA ASN A 25 -7.94 21.22 1.62
C ASN A 25 -7.98 19.73 1.22
N GLY A 26 -8.29 18.83 2.17
CA GLY A 26 -8.38 17.40 1.86
C GLY A 26 -9.55 17.06 0.93
N LYS A 27 -10.70 17.72 1.07
CA LYS A 27 -11.81 17.60 0.09
C LYS A 27 -11.38 18.08 -1.30
N ALA A 28 -10.72 19.24 -1.39
CA ALA A 28 -10.24 19.78 -2.66
C ALA A 28 -9.19 18.87 -3.31
N SER A 29 -8.24 18.34 -2.52
CA SER A 29 -7.23 17.39 -2.99
C SER A 29 -7.86 16.11 -3.52
N ALA A 30 -8.78 15.50 -2.77
CA ALA A 30 -9.46 14.28 -3.18
C ALA A 30 -10.30 14.49 -4.46
N LEU A 31 -10.96 15.65 -4.59
CA LEU A 31 -11.71 15.99 -5.81
C LEU A 31 -10.77 16.24 -7.00
N GLY A 32 -9.63 16.90 -6.77
CA GLY A 32 -8.60 17.11 -7.77
C GLY A 32 -8.01 15.80 -8.27
N GLU A 33 -7.67 14.86 -7.37
CA GLU A 33 -7.19 13.53 -7.72
C GLU A 33 -8.23 12.76 -8.55
N ALA A 34 -9.49 12.76 -8.10
CA ALA A 34 -10.62 12.16 -8.81
C ALA A 34 -10.75 12.69 -10.26
N ALA A 35 -10.71 14.01 -10.43
CA ALA A 35 -10.86 14.64 -11.74
C ALA A 35 -9.62 14.48 -12.64
N VAL A 36 -8.41 14.56 -12.09
CA VAL A 36 -7.17 14.63 -12.88
C VAL A 36 -6.56 13.26 -13.12
N ILE A 37 -6.44 12.44 -12.07
CA ILE A 37 -5.81 11.12 -12.14
C ILE A 37 -6.80 10.09 -12.66
N TYR A 38 -7.99 10.04 -12.06
CA TYR A 38 -9.00 9.04 -12.41
C TYR A 38 -9.93 9.49 -13.54
N ARG A 39 -9.86 10.77 -13.96
CA ARG A 39 -10.72 11.37 -14.99
C ARG A 39 -12.22 11.20 -14.71
N ASP A 40 -12.57 11.12 -13.43
CA ASP A 40 -13.92 10.91 -12.95
C ASP A 40 -14.11 11.67 -11.62
N PRO A 41 -14.68 12.88 -11.64
CA PRO A 41 -14.97 13.62 -10.42
C PRO A 41 -15.89 12.87 -9.45
N ASN A 42 -16.74 11.96 -9.94
CA ASN A 42 -17.60 11.13 -9.09
C ASN A 42 -16.83 10.00 -8.40
N HIS A 43 -15.56 9.77 -8.75
CA HIS A 43 -14.73 8.75 -8.13
C HIS A 43 -14.65 8.93 -6.61
N ILE A 44 -14.63 10.18 -6.13
CA ILE A 44 -14.63 10.54 -4.71
C ILE A 44 -15.81 9.93 -3.93
N ASN A 45 -16.92 9.64 -4.59
CA ASN A 45 -18.12 9.09 -3.97
C ASN A 45 -18.20 7.56 -4.06
N THR A 46 -17.41 6.92 -4.92
CA THR A 46 -17.52 5.48 -5.23
C THR A 46 -16.30 4.66 -4.80
N ASP A 47 -15.15 5.31 -4.58
CA ASP A 47 -13.89 4.68 -4.23
C ASP A 47 -13.94 3.92 -2.90
N LEU A 48 -14.52 4.50 -1.85
CA LEU A 48 -14.62 3.89 -0.53
C LEU A 48 -15.39 2.56 -0.54
N ALA A 49 -16.46 2.46 -1.34
CA ALA A 49 -17.22 1.21 -1.45
C ALA A 49 -16.36 0.09 -2.07
N LYS A 50 -15.53 0.41 -3.07
CA LYS A 50 -14.62 -0.54 -3.71
C LYS A 50 -13.57 -1.06 -2.72
N TYR A 51 -13.00 -0.20 -1.88
CA TYR A 51 -12.04 -0.61 -0.86
C TYR A 51 -12.67 -1.51 0.21
N ARG A 52 -13.94 -1.27 0.60
CA ARG A 52 -14.65 -2.13 1.56
C ARG A 52 -15.00 -3.51 1.02
N ALA A 53 -15.16 -3.64 -0.30
CA ALA A 53 -15.47 -4.90 -0.97
C ALA A 53 -14.28 -5.88 -1.08
N VAL A 54 -13.06 -5.44 -0.76
CA VAL A 54 -11.85 -6.28 -0.83
C VAL A 54 -11.98 -7.51 0.08
N THR A 55 -11.63 -8.68 -0.44
CA THR A 55 -11.67 -9.96 0.30
C THR A 55 -10.29 -10.47 0.70
N VAL A 56 -10.25 -11.38 1.67
CA VAL A 56 -9.00 -12.04 2.09
C VAL A 56 -8.35 -12.81 0.93
N SER A 57 -9.15 -13.44 0.06
CA SER A 57 -8.64 -14.17 -1.10
C SER A 57 -7.91 -13.24 -2.06
N GLN A 58 -8.53 -12.11 -2.42
CA GLN A 58 -7.91 -11.13 -3.33
C GLN A 58 -6.58 -10.61 -2.80
N ILE A 59 -6.45 -10.44 -1.48
CA ILE A 59 -5.18 -10.04 -0.85
C ILE A 59 -4.13 -11.13 -0.99
N LYS A 60 -4.49 -12.40 -0.76
CA LYS A 60 -3.59 -13.54 -0.98
C LYS A 60 -3.15 -13.64 -2.45
N ASP A 61 -4.05 -13.41 -3.39
CA ASP A 61 -3.76 -13.47 -4.82
C ASP A 61 -2.76 -12.37 -5.24
N VAL A 62 -2.93 -11.15 -4.71
CA VAL A 62 -2.00 -10.03 -4.92
C VAL A 62 -0.62 -10.35 -4.31
N LEU A 63 -0.57 -10.91 -3.10
CA LEU A 63 0.69 -11.32 -2.47
C LEU A 63 1.43 -12.36 -3.32
N ASN A 64 0.72 -13.36 -3.84
CA ASN A 64 1.31 -14.36 -4.72
C ASN A 64 1.75 -13.78 -6.06
N LYS A 65 1.02 -12.80 -6.59
CA LYS A 65 1.34 -12.16 -7.86
C LYS A 65 2.60 -11.29 -7.78
N TYR A 66 2.80 -10.54 -6.71
CA TYR A 66 3.84 -9.51 -6.65
C TYR A 66 4.96 -9.78 -5.64
N ILE A 67 4.75 -10.61 -4.63
CA ILE A 67 5.71 -10.81 -3.54
C ILE A 67 6.26 -12.24 -3.54
N THR A 68 5.40 -13.25 -3.47
CA THR A 68 5.84 -14.64 -3.30
C THR A 68 6.68 -15.11 -4.49
N GLY A 69 7.93 -15.50 -4.22
CA GLY A 69 8.84 -16.04 -5.24
C GLY A 69 9.28 -15.04 -6.32
N LYS A 70 9.11 -13.73 -6.09
CA LYS A 70 9.56 -12.68 -7.03
C LYS A 70 10.94 -12.17 -6.67
N LYS A 71 11.63 -11.59 -7.67
CA LYS A 71 12.95 -10.99 -7.48
C LYS A 71 12.85 -9.82 -6.50
N LYS A 72 13.59 -9.91 -5.40
CA LYS A 72 13.71 -8.85 -4.39
C LYS A 72 14.97 -8.04 -4.66
N VAL A 73 14.85 -6.72 -4.60
CA VAL A 73 16.02 -5.81 -4.50
C VAL A 73 16.17 -5.46 -3.01
N LEU A 74 17.33 -5.75 -2.45
CA LEU A 74 17.67 -5.39 -1.07
C LEU A 74 18.68 -4.24 -1.11
N ILE A 75 18.30 -3.09 -0.56
CA ILE A 75 19.18 -1.93 -0.42
C ILE A 75 19.46 -1.77 1.07
N GLU A 76 20.68 -2.07 1.48
CA GLU A 76 21.14 -1.85 2.85
C GLU A 76 21.95 -0.57 2.91
N TYR A 77 21.43 0.43 3.64
CA TYR A 77 22.15 1.68 3.88
C TYR A 77 22.90 1.57 5.21
N LEU A 78 24.23 1.42 5.12
CA LEU A 78 25.10 1.30 6.30
C LEU A 78 25.86 2.62 6.54
N PRO A 79 26.01 3.05 7.81
CA PRO A 79 26.92 4.13 8.16
C PRO A 79 28.35 3.80 7.73
N ASP A 80 29.12 4.82 7.31
CA ASP A 80 30.46 4.65 6.73
C ASP A 80 31.42 3.83 7.62
N ALA A 81 31.29 3.92 8.94
CA ALA A 81 32.08 3.16 9.91
C ALA A 81 31.89 1.63 9.84
N LYS A 82 30.84 1.13 9.18
CA LYS A 82 30.56 -0.32 9.03
C LYS A 82 30.83 -0.85 7.63
N ARG A 83 31.35 -0.02 6.71
CA ARG A 83 31.54 -0.37 5.30
C ARG A 83 32.60 -1.47 5.09
N GLU A 84 33.57 -1.62 6.00
CA GLU A 84 34.59 -2.70 5.92
C GLU A 84 34.07 -4.08 6.37
N ALA A 85 33.01 -4.13 7.19
CA ALA A 85 32.44 -5.38 7.70
C ALA A 85 31.39 -6.01 6.76
N ALA A 86 30.99 -5.30 5.71
CA ALA A 86 29.95 -5.71 4.76
C ALA A 86 30.55 -5.96 3.37
N LYS A 87 31.54 -6.85 3.27
CA LYS A 87 31.86 -7.46 1.97
C LYS A 87 30.78 -8.51 1.66
N PRO A 88 30.19 -8.51 0.45
CA PRO A 88 29.21 -9.52 0.09
C PRO A 88 29.85 -10.91 0.13
N GLN A 89 29.31 -11.81 0.95
CA GLN A 89 29.49 -13.24 0.72
C GLN A 89 28.82 -13.56 -0.62
N GLU A 90 29.62 -13.99 -1.59
CA GLU A 90 29.13 -14.56 -2.84
C GLU A 90 28.06 -15.60 -2.53
N ALA A 91 26.85 -15.36 -3.02
CA ALA A 91 25.78 -16.32 -2.97
C ALA A 91 26.22 -17.56 -3.78
N GLU A 92 26.56 -18.63 -3.07
CA GLU A 92 26.83 -19.95 -3.61
C GLU A 92 25.63 -20.40 -4.45
N LYS A 93 25.87 -20.61 -5.75
CA LYS A 93 24.88 -21.09 -6.73
C LYS A 93 24.70 -22.60 -6.58
N PRO A 94 23.48 -23.14 -6.59
CA PRO A 94 23.21 -24.44 -7.20
C PRO A 94 23.17 -24.33 -8.74
#